data_AF-A0A535S0I1-F1
#
_entry.id   AF-A0A535S0I1-F1
#
_cell.length_a   1.000
_cell.length_b   1.000
_cell.length_c   1.000
_cell.angle_alpha   90.00
_cell.angle_beta   90.00
_cell.angle_gamma   90.00
#
_symmetry.space_group_name_H-M   'P 1'
#
loop_
_entity.id
_entity.type
_entity.pdbx_description
1 polymer ?
#
loop_
_entity_poly.entity_id
_entity_poly.type
_entity_poly.pdbx_seq_one_letter_code
_entity_poly.pdbx_strand_id
1 'polypeptide(L)'
;MLDDFTLYYIAVILLMGFVNTEKAVPAIQALNQQQEALLSDLLRIHATHIYSEYWTCDRLIFQSNERIICAVVTNHIEYGYNRYEPYWSIVTKDPHAFYIFPLGSSPAFHFPRIMAFKHQHFRRYIFDGYVVYQPIHISNFQFGKT
;
A
#
# COMPACT_ATOMS: atom_id res chain seq x y z
N MET A 1 -47.71 1.71 -24.48
CA MET A 1 -48.01 0.31 -24.13
C MET A 1 -46.74 -0.47 -24.41
N LEU A 2 -45.93 -0.75 -23.39
CA LEU A 2 -44.75 -1.60 -23.56
C LEU A 2 -45.26 -2.99 -23.92
N ASP A 3 -44.78 -3.54 -25.02
CA ASP A 3 -45.11 -4.89 -25.47
C ASP A 3 -44.47 -5.93 -24.55
N ASP A 4 -45.13 -7.08 -24.38
CA ASP A 4 -44.68 -8.16 -23.48
C ASP A 4 -43.26 -8.64 -23.80
N PHE A 5 -42.84 -8.51 -25.07
CA PHE A 5 -41.50 -8.83 -25.53
C PHE A 5 -40.43 -7.90 -24.93
N THR A 6 -40.72 -6.60 -24.82
CA THR A 6 -39.83 -5.64 -24.18
C THR A 6 -39.69 -5.90 -22.69
N LEU A 7 -40.77 -6.26 -21.99
CA LEU A 7 -40.72 -6.63 -20.57
C LEU A 7 -39.88 -7.90 -20.34
N TYR A 8 -40.06 -8.91 -21.18
CA TYR A 8 -39.26 -10.13 -21.13
C TYR A 8 -37.77 -9.85 -21.37
N TYR A 9 -37.44 -9.06 -22.38
CA TYR A 9 -36.06 -8.71 -22.70
C TYR A 9 -35.38 -7.93 -21.55
N ILE A 10 -36.09 -6.98 -20.94
CA ILE A 10 -35.61 -6.25 -19.76
C ILE A 10 -35.37 -7.21 -18.59
N ALA A 11 -36.31 -8.12 -18.31
CA ALA A 11 -36.16 -9.10 -17.22
C ALA A 11 -34.93 -10.00 -17.42
N VAL A 12 -34.70 -10.46 -18.65
CA VAL A 12 -33.54 -11.29 -19.01
C VAL A 12 -32.21 -10.53 -18.84
N ILE A 13 -32.15 -9.25 -19.25
CA ILE A 13 -30.95 -8.40 -19.04
C ILE A 13 -30.69 -8.19 -17.54
N LEU A 14 -31.73 -7.89 -16.76
CA LEU A 14 -31.59 -7.66 -15.32
C LEU A 14 -31.13 -8.93 -14.58
N LEU A 15 -31.68 -10.10 -14.93
CA LEU A 15 -31.27 -11.39 -14.36
C LEU A 15 -29.82 -11.72 -14.72
N MET A 16 -29.40 -11.49 -15.97
CA MET A 16 -28.01 -11.67 -16.36
C MET A 16 -27.07 -10.72 -15.62
N GLY A 17 -27.45 -9.45 -15.47
CA GLY A 17 -26.70 -8.47 -14.68
C GLY A 17 -26.52 -8.94 -13.23
N PHE A 18 -27.62 -9.34 -12.58
CA PHE A 18 -27.62 -9.83 -11.20
C PHE A 18 -26.70 -11.05 -11.00
N VAL A 19 -26.83 -12.09 -11.82
CA VAL A 19 -26.00 -13.30 -11.74
C VAL A 19 -24.51 -12.99 -11.96
N ASN A 20 -24.20 -12.05 -12.84
CA ASN A 20 -22.81 -11.64 -13.08
C ASN A 20 -22.23 -10.83 -11.91
N THR A 21 -23.02 -9.97 -11.27
CA THR A 21 -22.59 -9.22 -10.08
C THR A 21 -22.33 -10.14 -8.90
N GLU A 22 -23.24 -11.09 -8.61
CA GLU A 22 -23.08 -12.09 -7.53
C GLU A 22 -21.77 -12.87 -7.65
N LYS A 23 -21.36 -13.22 -8.88
CA LYS A 23 -20.07 -13.91 -9.11
C LYS A 23 -18.85 -13.05 -8.81
N ALA A 24 -18.96 -11.72 -8.91
CA ALA A 24 -17.87 -10.80 -8.62
C ALA A 24 -17.75 -10.47 -7.12
N VAL A 25 -18.84 -10.61 -6.34
CA VAL A 25 -18.88 -10.24 -4.92
C VAL A 25 -17.78 -10.91 -4.08
N PRO A 26 -17.55 -12.24 -4.15
CA PRO A 26 -16.54 -12.89 -3.31
C PRO A 26 -15.11 -12.40 -3.58
N ALA A 27 -14.78 -12.14 -4.86
CA ALA A 27 -13.46 -11.65 -5.24
C ALA A 27 -13.21 -10.24 -4.71
N ILE A 28 -14.22 -9.37 -4.77
CA ILE A 28 -14.13 -8.01 -4.20
C ILE A 28 -14.04 -8.05 -2.68
N GLN A 29 -14.80 -8.93 -2.02
CA GLN A 29 -14.70 -9.11 -0.57
C GLN A 29 -13.32 -9.60 -0.14
N ALA A 30 -12.75 -10.57 -0.86
CA ALA A 30 -11.40 -11.07 -0.58
C ALA A 30 -10.34 -9.97 -0.73
N LEU A 31 -10.46 -9.13 -1.78
CA LEU A 31 -9.58 -7.97 -1.96
C LEU A 31 -9.71 -6.98 -0.80
N ASN A 32 -10.93 -6.67 -0.36
CA ASN A 32 -11.14 -5.77 0.78
C ASN A 32 -10.55 -6.34 2.07
N GLN A 33 -10.75 -7.64 2.33
CA GLN A 33 -10.17 -8.31 3.50
C GLN A 33 -8.64 -8.27 3.48
N GLN A 34 -8.03 -8.49 2.32
CA GLN A 34 -6.58 -8.39 2.15
C GLN A 34 -6.07 -6.96 2.46
N GLN A 35 -6.81 -5.93 2.06
CA GLN A 35 -6.45 -4.54 2.33
C GLN A 35 -6.54 -4.19 3.82
N GLU A 36 -7.60 -4.64 4.49
CA GLU A 36 -7.76 -4.46 5.94
C GLU A 36 -6.69 -5.22 6.73
N ALA A 37 -6.32 -6.43 6.28
CA ALA A 37 -5.24 -7.21 6.86
C ALA A 37 -3.91 -6.46 6.79
N LEU A 38 -3.57 -5.90 5.61
CA LEU A 38 -2.36 -5.10 5.43
C LEU A 38 -2.35 -3.90 6.40
N LEU A 39 -3.45 -3.16 6.47
CA LEU A 39 -3.56 -1.99 7.36
C LEU A 39 -3.33 -2.39 8.82
N SER A 40 -3.98 -3.46 9.27
CA SER A 40 -3.85 -3.99 10.63
C SER A 40 -2.40 -4.41 10.94
N ASP A 41 -1.77 -5.11 10.01
CA ASP A 41 -0.39 -5.58 10.14
C ASP A 41 0.62 -4.43 10.22
N LEU A 42 0.43 -3.39 9.41
CA LEU A 42 1.25 -2.18 9.43
C LEU A 42 1.11 -1.40 10.75
N LEU A 43 -0.12 -1.25 11.25
CA LEU A 43 -0.37 -0.59 12.54
C LEU A 43 0.24 -1.39 13.70
N ARG A 44 0.19 -2.72 13.64
CA ARG A 44 0.78 -3.62 14.65
C ARG A 44 2.30 -3.44 14.77
N ILE A 45 2.99 -3.16 13.67
CA ILE A 45 4.44 -2.90 13.67
C ILE A 45 4.79 -1.40 13.76
N HIS A 46 3.78 -0.55 14.00
CA HIS A 46 3.90 0.90 14.15
C HIS A 46 4.49 1.60 12.92
N ALA A 47 4.16 1.11 11.72
CA ALA A 47 4.49 1.79 10.46
C ALA A 47 3.55 2.98 10.22
N THR A 48 3.70 4.04 11.01
CA THR A 48 2.84 5.25 10.95
C THR A 48 3.33 6.29 9.95
N HIS A 49 4.62 6.27 9.59
CA HIS A 49 5.19 7.06 8.51
C HIS A 49 5.78 6.14 7.46
N ILE A 50 5.31 6.24 6.23
CA ILE A 50 5.64 5.29 5.18
C ILE A 50 5.92 5.97 3.85
N TYR A 51 6.71 5.31 3.01
CA TYR A 51 6.85 5.61 1.59
C TYR A 51 6.24 4.48 0.77
N SER A 52 5.57 4.85 -0.32
CA SER A 52 5.01 3.89 -1.26
C SER A 52 4.77 4.51 -2.63
N GLU A 53 4.33 3.71 -3.60
CA GLU A 53 3.72 4.21 -4.83
C GLU A 53 2.35 4.85 -4.57
N TYR A 54 1.89 5.63 -5.56
CA TYR A 54 0.75 6.54 -5.46
C TYR A 54 -0.53 5.88 -4.95
N TRP A 55 -0.94 4.75 -5.53
CA TRP A 55 -2.24 4.13 -5.23
C TRP A 55 -2.29 3.55 -3.82
N THR A 56 -1.20 2.93 -3.38
CA THR A 56 -1.06 2.41 -2.03
C THR A 56 -1.01 3.54 -1.00
N CYS A 57 -0.31 4.63 -1.29
CA CYS A 57 -0.33 5.81 -0.41
C CYS A 57 -1.73 6.38 -0.26
N ASP A 58 -2.41 6.67 -1.37
CA ASP A 58 -3.76 7.24 -1.40
C ASP A 58 -4.71 6.38 -0.55
N ARG A 59 -4.73 5.07 -0.82
CA ARG A 59 -5.58 4.13 -0.09
C ARG A 59 -5.27 4.06 1.41
N LEU A 60 -4.00 3.87 1.80
CA LEU A 60 -3.63 3.65 3.21
C LEU A 60 -3.85 4.90 4.07
N ILE A 61 -3.61 6.10 3.53
CA ILE A 61 -3.92 7.35 4.24
C ILE A 61 -5.40 7.41 4.59
N PHE A 62 -6.28 7.21 3.59
CA PHE A 62 -7.73 7.29 3.79
C PHE A 62 -8.27 6.16 4.68
N GLN A 63 -7.92 4.90 4.40
CA GLN A 63 -8.43 3.76 5.18
C GLN A 63 -7.96 3.79 6.64
N SER A 64 -6.76 4.34 6.90
CA SER A 64 -6.23 4.45 8.26
C SER A 64 -6.81 5.62 9.06
N ASN A 65 -7.64 6.49 8.46
CA ASN A 65 -8.01 7.80 9.00
C ASN A 65 -6.77 8.61 9.40
N GLU A 66 -5.78 8.69 8.50
CA GLU A 66 -4.50 9.40 8.68
C GLU A 66 -3.63 8.91 9.86
N ARG A 67 -3.93 7.74 10.43
CA ARG A 67 -3.02 7.08 11.38
C ARG A 67 -1.71 6.62 10.71
N ILE A 68 -1.75 6.43 9.40
CA ILE A 68 -0.60 6.19 8.55
C ILE A 68 -0.48 7.38 7.58
N ILE A 69 0.61 8.13 7.68
CA ILE A 69 0.96 9.19 6.74
C ILE A 69 1.92 8.62 5.69
N CYS A 70 1.58 8.83 4.42
CA CYS A 70 2.34 8.28 3.30
C CYS A 70 2.94 9.37 2.42
N ALA A 71 4.21 9.20 2.07
CA ALA A 71 4.91 9.99 1.07
C ALA A 71 5.05 9.18 -0.22
N VAL A 72 4.53 9.70 -1.32
CA VAL A 72 4.60 9.06 -2.64
C VAL A 72 6.02 9.15 -3.17
N VAL A 73 6.57 8.00 -3.59
CA VAL A 73 7.85 7.91 -4.28
C VAL A 73 7.71 7.33 -5.68
N THR A 74 8.67 7.68 -6.55
CA THR A 74 8.77 7.10 -7.90
C THR A 74 9.31 5.66 -7.85
N ASN A 75 9.36 5.00 -9.01
CA ASN A 75 10.00 3.69 -9.17
C ASN A 75 11.49 3.66 -8.75
N HIS A 76 12.15 4.81 -8.74
CA HIS A 76 13.55 4.97 -8.34
C HIS A 76 13.70 5.51 -6.92
N ILE A 77 12.62 5.49 -6.13
CA ILE A 77 12.59 5.92 -4.72
C ILE A 77 12.97 7.41 -4.58
N GLU A 78 12.51 8.22 -5.54
CA GLU A 78 12.65 9.68 -5.56
C GLU A 78 11.32 10.32 -5.20
N TYR A 79 11.31 11.64 -4.99
CA TYR A 79 10.08 12.42 -4.79
C TYR A 79 9.06 12.12 -5.89
N GLY A 80 7.90 11.60 -5.50
CA GLY A 80 6.79 11.26 -6.40
C GLY A 80 5.68 12.29 -6.41
N TYR A 81 4.49 11.90 -6.90
CA TYR A 81 3.35 12.81 -6.99
C TYR A 81 2.63 12.98 -5.64
N ASN A 82 3.11 13.91 -4.80
CA ASN A 82 2.54 14.21 -3.49
C ASN A 82 1.56 15.38 -3.58
N ARG A 83 0.25 15.09 -3.53
CA ARG A 83 -0.80 16.13 -3.60
C ARG A 83 -0.85 17.04 -2.37
N TYR A 84 -0.41 16.53 -1.23
CA TYR A 84 -0.37 17.27 0.03
C TYR A 84 1.05 17.26 0.61
N GLU A 85 1.81 18.30 0.30
CA GLU A 85 3.23 18.46 0.67
C GLU A 85 3.56 18.27 2.17
N PRO A 86 2.68 18.62 3.12
CA PRO A 86 2.95 18.35 4.52
C PRO A 86 3.21 16.86 4.81
N TYR A 87 2.57 15.92 4.10
CA TYR A 87 2.84 14.48 4.27
C TYR A 87 4.27 14.11 3.86
N TRP A 88 4.76 14.62 2.72
CA TRP A 88 6.16 14.43 2.33
C TRP A 88 7.11 14.98 3.41
N SER A 89 6.83 16.19 3.90
CA SER A 89 7.63 16.84 4.93
C SER A 89 7.65 16.09 6.26
N ILE A 90 6.53 15.45 6.65
CA ILE A 90 6.43 14.64 7.86
C ILE A 90 7.26 13.36 7.70
N VAL A 91 7.04 12.60 6.63
CA VAL A 91 7.67 11.29 6.43
C VAL A 91 9.19 11.43 6.20
N THR A 92 9.63 12.45 5.46
CA THR A 92 11.08 12.69 5.23
C THR A 92 11.86 13.09 6.46
N LYS A 93 11.20 13.61 7.49
CA LYS A 93 11.82 13.93 8.77
C LYS A 93 11.88 12.74 9.72
N ASP A 94 11.16 11.66 9.45
CA ASP A 94 11.20 10.46 10.28
C ASP A 94 12.27 9.46 9.79
N PRO A 95 13.38 9.28 10.54
CA PRO A 95 14.41 8.30 10.18
C PRO A 95 13.94 6.85 10.30
N HIS A 96 12.78 6.60 10.92
CA HIS A 96 12.19 5.27 11.09
C HIS A 96 11.08 4.99 10.06
N ALA A 97 10.87 5.87 9.09
CA ALA A 97 9.86 5.70 8.06
C ALA A 97 10.06 4.41 7.26
N PHE A 98 8.98 3.64 7.09
CA PHE A 98 9.00 2.36 6.38
C PHE A 98 8.88 2.57 4.88
N TYR A 99 9.34 1.61 4.09
CA TYR A 99 9.02 1.54 2.66
C TYR A 99 8.12 0.34 2.40
N ILE A 100 7.00 0.56 1.73
CA ILE A 100 5.99 -0.46 1.50
C ILE A 100 5.64 -0.45 0.02
N PHE A 101 5.71 -1.60 -0.63
CA PHE A 101 5.42 -1.69 -2.07
C PHE A 101 4.64 -2.96 -2.39
N PRO A 102 3.72 -2.92 -3.35
CA PRO A 102 3.12 -4.15 -3.88
C PRO A 102 4.22 -5.11 -4.34
N LEU A 103 4.07 -6.40 -4.04
CA LEU A 103 5.00 -7.42 -4.53
C LEU A 103 5.04 -7.40 -6.06
N GLY A 104 6.24 -7.54 -6.61
CA GLY A 104 6.46 -7.52 -8.06
C GLY A 104 6.36 -6.13 -8.72
N SER A 105 6.05 -5.07 -7.97
CA SER A 105 6.06 -3.71 -8.51
C SER A 105 7.48 -3.23 -8.85
N SER A 106 7.58 -2.29 -9.78
CA SER A 106 8.86 -1.67 -10.16
C SER A 106 9.64 -1.11 -8.95
N PRO A 107 9.06 -0.32 -8.01
CA PRO A 107 9.80 0.15 -6.84
C PRO A 107 10.24 -1.00 -5.92
N ALA A 108 9.44 -2.06 -5.76
CA ALA A 108 9.84 -3.25 -5.00
C ALA A 108 11.08 -3.94 -5.59
N PHE A 109 11.23 -3.93 -6.92
CA PHE A 109 12.37 -4.49 -7.63
C PHE A 109 13.64 -3.62 -7.52
N HIS A 110 13.50 -2.29 -7.65
CA HIS A 110 14.65 -1.38 -7.62
C HIS A 110 15.16 -1.08 -6.19
N PHE A 111 14.27 -1.10 -5.19
CA PHE A 111 14.58 -0.70 -3.82
C PHE A 111 15.82 -1.40 -3.21
N PRO A 112 15.97 -2.75 -3.26
CA PRO A 112 17.12 -3.41 -2.65
C PRO A 112 18.46 -2.95 -3.22
N ARG A 113 18.52 -2.70 -4.54
CA ARG A 113 19.73 -2.22 -5.21
C ARG A 113 20.07 -0.79 -4.78
N ILE A 114 19.08 0.09 -4.76
CA ILE A 114 19.27 1.49 -4.38
C ILE A 114 19.73 1.60 -2.93
N MET A 115 19.12 0.85 -2.01
CA MET A 115 19.47 0.90 -0.59
C MET A 115 20.82 0.25 -0.28
N ALA A 116 21.19 -0.80 -1.02
CA ALA A 116 22.54 -1.36 -0.93
C ALA A 116 23.61 -0.34 -1.33
N PHE A 117 23.38 0.42 -2.41
CA PHE A 117 24.29 1.50 -2.83
C PHE A 117 24.36 2.65 -1.80
N LYS A 118 23.25 2.95 -1.13
CA LYS A 118 23.19 3.95 -0.05
C LYS A 118 23.72 3.44 1.31
N HIS A 119 24.19 2.18 1.38
CA HIS A 119 24.61 1.53 2.62
C HIS A 119 23.54 1.57 3.74
N GLN A 120 22.27 1.54 3.36
CA GLN A 120 21.15 1.52 4.30
C GLN A 120 20.61 0.09 4.44
N HIS A 121 20.40 -0.32 5.69
CA HIS A 121 19.94 -1.67 6.02
C HIS A 121 18.48 -1.66 6.45
N PHE A 122 17.75 -2.64 5.95
CA PHE A 122 16.33 -2.81 6.22
C PHE A 122 16.02 -4.25 6.59
N ARG A 123 15.09 -4.43 7.52
CA ARG A 123 14.45 -5.72 7.76
C ARG A 123 13.27 -5.84 6.80
N ARG A 124 13.17 -6.98 6.13
CA ARG A 124 12.16 -7.24 5.09
C ARG A 124 11.08 -8.16 5.61
N TYR A 125 9.82 -7.77 5.41
CA TYR A 125 8.64 -8.60 5.65
C TYR A 125 7.80 -8.71 4.38
N ILE A 126 6.88 -9.69 4.37
CA ILE A 126 5.84 -9.82 3.35
C ILE A 126 4.51 -9.87 4.08
N PHE A 127 3.63 -8.91 3.81
CA PHE A 127 2.26 -8.86 4.34
C PHE A 127 1.29 -8.71 3.17
N ASP A 128 0.31 -9.60 3.06
CA ASP A 128 -0.87 -9.40 2.21
C ASP A 128 -0.56 -8.95 0.76
N GLY A 129 0.48 -9.52 0.15
CA GLY A 129 0.87 -9.16 -1.22
C GLY A 129 1.76 -7.90 -1.34
N TYR A 130 2.27 -7.39 -0.23
CA TYR A 130 3.20 -6.27 -0.14
C TYR A 130 4.53 -6.70 0.45
N VAL A 131 5.62 -6.11 -0.04
CA VAL A 131 6.91 -6.12 0.66
C VAL A 131 7.00 -4.90 1.56
N VAL A 132 7.40 -5.13 2.81
CA VAL A 132 7.58 -4.09 3.83
C VAL A 132 9.05 -4.05 4.24
N TYR A 133 9.67 -2.89 4.12
CA TYR A 133 11.05 -2.63 4.51
C TYR A 133 11.07 -1.71 5.72
N GLN A 134 11.46 -2.27 6.86
CA GLN A 134 11.65 -1.55 8.12
C GLN A 134 13.10 -1.10 8.25
N PRO A 135 13.38 0.20 8.46
CA PRO A 135 14.74 0.68 8.73
C PRO A 135 15.34 -0.04 9.94
N ILE A 136 16.56 -0.54 9.80
CA ILE A 136 17.34 -1.07 10.94
C ILE A 136 18.24 0.07 11.42
N HIS A 137 17.92 0.65 12.57
CA HIS A 137 18.83 1.59 13.20
C HIS A 137 19.97 0.81 13.86
N ILE A 138 21.16 0.82 13.25
CA ILE A 138 22.37 0.35 13.90
C ILE A 138 22.79 1.45 14.87
N SER A 139 22.37 1.36 16.14
CA SER A 139 22.98 2.17 17.19
C SER A 139 24.46 1.81 17.23
N ASN A 140 25.35 2.76 16.95
CA ASN A 140 26.78 2.62 17.20
C ASN A 140 26.96 2.30 18.69
N PHE A 141 26.99 1.01 19.04
CA PHE A 141 27.49 0.58 20.33
C PHE A 141 28.97 0.99 20.33
N GLN A 142 29.27 2.04 21.09
CA GLN A 142 30.63 2.46 21.39
C GLN A 142 31.37 1.22 21.86
N PHE A 143 32.36 0.76 21.09
CA PHE A 143 33.36 -0.16 21.62
C PHE A 143 33.98 0.55 22.82
N GLY A 144 33.61 0.10 24.01
CA GLY A 144 34.21 0.55 25.25
C GLY A 144 35.72 0.40 25.12
N LYS A 145 36.42 1.54 25.09
CA LYS A 145 37.82 1.59 25.45
C LYS A 145 37.90 1.35 26.95
N THR A 146 38.43 0.20 27.34
CA THR A 146 39.09 -0.03 28.63
C THR A 146 40.38 -0.77 28.34
#